data_AF-A0A2S4PUJ7-F1
#
_entry.id   AF-A0A2S4PUJ7-F1
#
_cell.length_a   1.000
_cell.length_b   1.000
_cell.length_c   1.000
_cell.angle_alpha   90.00
_cell.angle_beta   90.00
_cell.angle_gamma   90.00
#
_symmetry.space_group_name_H-M   'P 1'
#
loop_
_entity.id
_entity.type
_entity.pdbx_description
1 polymer ?
#
loop_
_entity_poly.entity_id
_entity_poly.type
_entity_poly.pdbx_seq_one_letter_code
_entity_poly.pdbx_strand_id
1 'polypeptide(L)'
;MSPNAGSRTDTKESTLARLFGSGSAGIAELAVFHPVDTIAKRLMSNQSKVLQRIYKYGGQPFMRDYLTKNYGTGFEATFGKKTGKAMIASCAGSLIGIGEIILLPLDVLKIKRQTNPEAFRGRGVVRIVKDEGFGLYRGWQWTAARNAPGSFALFGGSAFTKGYVFGLSDYNKASWYQNFIASIAGASASLLVSAPLDVIKTRIQNRNFENPEAGFKI
;
A
#
# COMPACT_ATOMS: atom_id res chain seq x y z
N MET A 1 -40.60 -6.60 4.29
CA MET A 1 -39.43 -5.79 3.93
C MET A 1 -38.28 -6.74 3.63
N SER A 2 -37.97 -6.97 2.35
CA SER A 2 -36.89 -7.87 1.93
C SER A 2 -35.51 -7.24 2.14
N PRO A 3 -34.46 -8.01 2.48
CA PRO A 3 -33.12 -7.48 2.63
C PRO A 3 -32.54 -7.11 1.25
N ASN A 4 -31.90 -5.94 1.21
CA ASN A 4 -31.31 -5.31 0.04
C ASN A 4 -30.15 -6.17 -0.51
N ALA A 5 -30.36 -6.83 -1.66
CA ALA A 5 -29.35 -7.68 -2.32
C ALA A 5 -28.29 -6.87 -3.12
N GLY A 6 -28.43 -5.55 -3.24
CA GLY A 6 -27.58 -4.71 -4.09
C GLY A 6 -26.24 -4.24 -3.49
N SER A 7 -26.02 -4.36 -2.17
CA SER A 7 -24.82 -3.77 -1.55
C SER A 7 -23.52 -4.58 -1.73
N ARG A 8 -23.64 -5.91 -1.89
CA ARG A 8 -22.47 -6.82 -2.00
C ARG A 8 -21.89 -6.89 -3.40
N THR A 9 -22.71 -6.72 -4.44
CA THR A 9 -22.29 -6.76 -5.85
C THR A 9 -21.56 -5.48 -6.25
N ASP A 10 -22.11 -4.31 -5.91
CA ASP A 10 -21.49 -3.00 -6.20
C ASP A 10 -20.11 -2.84 -5.54
N THR A 11 -19.96 -3.35 -4.31
CA THR A 11 -18.69 -3.29 -3.58
C THR A 11 -17.62 -4.17 -4.25
N LYS A 12 -18.02 -5.33 -4.79
CA LYS A 12 -17.10 -6.25 -5.50
C LYS A 12 -16.67 -5.67 -6.84
N GLU A 13 -17.59 -5.11 -7.62
CA GLU A 13 -17.25 -4.46 -8.89
C GLU A 13 -16.38 -3.23 -8.70
N SER A 14 -16.66 -2.39 -7.70
CA SER A 14 -15.83 -1.23 -7.35
C SER A 14 -14.42 -1.66 -6.91
N THR A 15 -14.31 -2.75 -6.15
CA THR A 15 -13.02 -3.32 -5.73
C THR A 15 -12.24 -3.87 -6.92
N LEU A 16 -12.90 -4.59 -7.83
CA LEU A 16 -12.29 -5.10 -9.06
C LEU A 16 -11.86 -3.93 -9.97
N ALA A 17 -12.68 -2.90 -10.16
CA ALA A 17 -12.33 -1.73 -10.95
C ALA A 17 -11.11 -0.98 -10.37
N ARG A 18 -10.98 -0.90 -9.03
CA ARG A 18 -9.82 -0.31 -8.35
C ARG A 18 -8.57 -1.19 -8.51
N LEU A 19 -8.71 -2.50 -8.38
CA LEU A 19 -7.62 -3.47 -8.60
C LEU A 19 -7.13 -3.45 -10.04
N PHE A 20 -8.04 -3.53 -11.01
CA PHE A 20 -7.69 -3.49 -12.43
C PHE A 20 -7.15 -2.12 -12.86
N GLY A 21 -7.71 -1.00 -12.36
CA GLY A 21 -7.18 0.34 -12.65
C GLY A 21 -5.77 0.55 -12.09
N SER A 22 -5.49 0.08 -10.87
CA SER A 22 -4.13 0.14 -10.30
C SER A 22 -3.16 -0.87 -10.92
N GLY A 23 -3.68 -2.02 -11.36
CA GLY A 23 -2.91 -3.07 -12.06
C GLY A 23 -2.54 -2.64 -13.48
N SER A 24 -3.46 -2.09 -14.25
CA SER A 24 -3.22 -1.58 -15.61
C SER A 24 -2.29 -0.37 -15.61
N ALA A 25 -2.40 0.54 -14.64
CA ALA A 25 -1.46 1.65 -14.49
C ALA A 25 -0.02 1.15 -14.22
N GLY A 26 0.13 0.14 -13.36
CA GLY A 26 1.44 -0.47 -13.10
C GLY A 26 1.99 -1.23 -14.31
N ILE A 27 1.14 -1.89 -15.10
CA ILE A 27 1.56 -2.57 -16.33
C ILE A 27 1.93 -1.56 -17.43
N ALA A 28 1.21 -0.44 -17.56
CA ALA A 28 1.54 0.62 -18.51
C ALA A 28 2.89 1.28 -18.19
N GLU A 29 3.17 1.54 -16.89
CA GLU A 29 4.48 1.99 -16.43
C GLU A 29 5.59 0.99 -16.78
N LEU A 30 5.33 -0.32 -16.59
CA LEU A 30 6.31 -1.37 -16.87
C LEU A 30 6.55 -1.62 -18.36
N ALA A 31 5.52 -1.48 -19.20
CA ALA A 31 5.58 -1.70 -20.64
C ALA A 31 6.29 -0.54 -21.38
N VAL A 32 6.16 0.69 -20.89
CA VAL A 32 6.77 1.87 -21.51
C VAL A 32 8.26 1.99 -21.19
N PHE A 33 8.70 1.54 -20.01
CA PHE A 33 10.05 1.85 -19.52
C PHE A 33 11.00 0.65 -19.37
N HIS A 34 10.61 -0.60 -19.67
CA HIS A 34 11.50 -1.75 -19.49
C HIS A 34 11.38 -2.87 -20.56
N PRO A 35 12.51 -3.49 -20.96
CA PRO A 35 12.52 -4.60 -21.93
C PRO A 35 11.89 -5.88 -21.35
N VAL A 36 11.30 -6.69 -22.24
CA VAL A 36 10.41 -7.85 -21.95
C VAL A 36 11.03 -8.90 -21.02
N ASP A 37 12.35 -9.11 -21.07
CA ASP A 37 13.05 -10.05 -20.17
C ASP A 37 13.06 -9.59 -18.70
N THR A 38 12.91 -8.29 -18.47
CA THR A 38 12.72 -7.72 -17.13
C THR A 38 11.33 -8.04 -16.59
N ILE A 39 10.33 -8.21 -17.46
CA ILE A 39 8.91 -8.43 -17.11
C ILE A 39 8.71 -9.82 -16.52
N ALA A 40 9.31 -10.86 -17.12
CA ALA A 40 9.20 -12.24 -16.63
C ALA A 40 9.87 -12.43 -15.25
N LYS A 41 11.08 -11.87 -15.06
CA LYS A 41 11.77 -11.88 -13.76
C LYS A 41 11.02 -11.05 -12.70
N ARG A 42 10.36 -9.95 -13.10
CA ARG A 42 9.52 -9.14 -12.20
C ARG A 42 8.18 -9.79 -11.87
N LEU A 43 7.59 -10.59 -12.75
CA LEU A 43 6.34 -11.33 -12.49
C LEU A 43 6.48 -12.34 -11.34
N MET A 44 7.57 -13.11 -11.28
CA MET A 44 7.88 -14.00 -10.15
C MET A 44 8.21 -13.24 -8.85
N SER A 45 8.82 -12.06 -8.94
CA SER A 45 9.06 -11.18 -7.80
C SER A 45 7.79 -10.46 -7.32
N ASN A 46 6.80 -10.23 -8.18
CA ASN A 46 5.65 -9.36 -7.92
C ASN A 46 4.49 -9.99 -7.15
N GLN A 47 4.42 -11.30 -6.94
CA GLN A 47 3.28 -11.92 -6.22
C GLN A 47 3.05 -11.32 -4.82
N SER A 48 4.11 -11.03 -4.06
CA SER A 48 4.00 -10.38 -2.75
C SER A 48 3.50 -8.93 -2.88
N LYS A 49 4.00 -8.19 -3.88
CA LYS A 49 3.53 -6.83 -4.16
C LYS A 49 2.06 -6.80 -4.58
N VAL A 50 1.59 -7.80 -5.31
CA VAL A 50 0.17 -7.92 -5.70
C VAL A 50 -0.68 -8.21 -4.46
N LEU A 51 -0.25 -9.11 -3.58
CA LEU A 51 -0.95 -9.37 -2.31
C LEU A 51 -1.03 -8.13 -1.42
N GLN A 52 0.07 -7.38 -1.29
CA GLN A 52 0.10 -6.12 -0.57
C GLN A 52 -0.85 -5.09 -1.19
N ARG A 53 -0.93 -5.00 -2.52
CA ARG A 53 -1.88 -4.12 -3.22
C ARG A 53 -3.33 -4.55 -2.98
N ILE A 54 -3.63 -5.85 -3.08
CA ILE A 54 -4.97 -6.37 -2.80
C ILE A 54 -5.39 -6.03 -1.37
N TYR A 55 -4.50 -6.27 -0.41
CA TYR A 55 -4.72 -5.92 0.99
C TYR A 55 -4.99 -4.42 1.16
N LYS A 56 -4.14 -3.56 0.57
CA LYS A 56 -4.28 -2.10 0.69
C LYS A 56 -5.57 -1.58 0.08
N TYR A 57 -5.82 -1.89 -1.20
CA TYR A 57 -6.97 -1.36 -1.92
C TYR A 57 -8.29 -2.02 -1.51
N GLY A 58 -8.27 -3.26 -1.02
CA GLY A 58 -9.43 -3.94 -0.45
C GLY A 58 -9.77 -3.48 0.97
N GLY A 59 -8.76 -3.26 1.82
CA GLY A 59 -8.95 -2.86 3.22
C GLY A 59 -9.23 -1.38 3.43
N GLN A 60 -8.67 -0.51 2.58
CA GLN A 60 -8.80 0.94 2.75
C GLN A 60 -10.23 1.48 2.72
N PRO A 61 -11.14 1.03 1.82
CA PRO A 61 -12.52 1.50 1.83
C PRO A 61 -13.22 1.18 3.15
N PHE A 62 -13.03 -0.04 3.67
CA PHE A 62 -13.59 -0.46 4.95
C PHE A 62 -13.09 0.41 6.11
N MET A 63 -11.77 0.62 6.19
CA MET A 63 -11.17 1.47 7.23
C MET A 63 -11.63 2.92 7.10
N ARG A 64 -11.73 3.44 5.87
CA ARG A 64 -12.23 4.79 5.61
C ARG A 64 -13.68 4.95 6.04
N ASP A 65 -14.53 3.97 5.74
CA ASP A 65 -15.95 4.02 6.10
C ASP A 65 -16.11 3.95 7.63
N TYR A 66 -15.30 3.13 8.30
CA TYR A 66 -15.21 3.11 9.76
C TYR A 66 -14.78 4.48 10.32
N LEU A 67 -13.72 5.10 9.79
CA LEU A 67 -13.27 6.41 10.26
C LEU A 67 -14.28 7.52 9.95
N THR A 68 -14.94 7.47 8.80
CA THR A 68 -15.97 8.43 8.42
C THR A 68 -17.15 8.35 9.37
N LYS A 69 -17.59 7.14 9.75
CA LYS A 69 -18.70 6.93 10.67
C LYS A 69 -18.41 7.45 12.09
N ASN A 70 -17.19 7.22 12.59
CA ASN A 70 -16.86 7.51 13.99
C ASN A 70 -16.21 8.89 14.20
N TYR A 71 -15.46 9.39 13.21
CA TYR A 71 -14.65 10.61 13.33
C TYR A 71 -14.92 11.63 12.23
N GLY A 72 -15.81 11.33 11.27
CA GLY A 72 -16.01 12.15 10.08
C GLY A 72 -16.36 13.60 10.38
N THR A 73 -17.24 13.84 11.36
CA THR A 73 -17.66 15.19 11.78
C THR A 73 -16.48 16.02 12.29
N GLY A 74 -15.58 15.44 13.08
CA GLY A 74 -14.38 16.12 13.59
C GLY A 74 -13.40 16.51 12.47
N PHE A 75 -13.20 15.60 11.51
CA PHE A 75 -12.37 15.89 10.33
C PHE A 75 -12.98 16.95 9.43
N GLU A 76 -14.29 16.91 9.19
CA GLU A 76 -14.98 17.94 8.40
C GLU A 76 -14.97 19.30 9.09
N ALA A 77 -15.10 19.35 10.42
CA ALA A 77 -15.01 20.60 11.17
C ALA A 77 -13.60 21.20 11.14
N THR A 78 -12.56 20.36 11.19
CA THR A 78 -11.16 20.83 11.24
C THR A 78 -10.62 21.22 9.87
N PHE A 79 -10.91 20.43 8.84
CA PHE A 79 -10.29 20.58 7.52
C PHE A 79 -11.28 21.07 6.44
N GLY A 80 -12.57 21.17 6.76
CA GLY A 80 -13.64 21.44 5.80
C GLY A 80 -14.12 20.17 5.09
N LYS A 81 -15.28 20.23 4.42
CA LYS A 81 -15.95 19.03 3.85
C LYS A 81 -15.11 18.25 2.84
N LYS A 82 -14.46 18.94 1.89
CA LYS A 82 -13.68 18.28 0.82
C LYS A 82 -12.34 17.77 1.34
N THR A 83 -11.56 18.61 2.02
CA THR A 83 -10.28 18.24 2.60
C THR A 83 -10.43 17.22 3.72
N GLY A 84 -11.48 17.32 4.55
CA GLY A 84 -11.78 16.37 5.61
C GLY A 84 -11.97 14.95 5.08
N LYS A 85 -12.72 14.78 3.99
CA LYS A 85 -12.84 13.49 3.29
C LYS A 85 -11.51 12.96 2.75
N ALA A 86 -10.66 13.84 2.20
CA ALA A 86 -9.33 13.46 1.75
C ALA A 86 -8.42 13.05 2.93
N MET A 87 -8.48 13.77 4.04
CA MET A 87 -7.72 13.45 5.26
C MET A 87 -8.15 12.12 5.87
N ILE A 88 -9.45 11.85 5.96
CA ILE A 88 -9.96 10.54 6.42
C ILE A 88 -9.45 9.42 5.51
N ALA A 89 -9.49 9.61 4.19
CA ALA A 89 -8.98 8.63 3.25
C ALA A 89 -7.46 8.40 3.40
N SER A 90 -6.70 9.46 3.70
CA SER A 90 -5.27 9.41 3.98
C SER A 90 -4.97 8.66 5.27
N CYS A 91 -5.66 8.98 6.37
CA CYS A 91 -5.54 8.28 7.65
C CYS A 91 -5.91 6.80 7.54
N ALA A 92 -7.01 6.48 6.85
CA ALA A 92 -7.37 5.10 6.54
C ALA A 92 -6.28 4.40 5.74
N GLY A 93 -5.68 5.11 4.79
CA GLY A 93 -4.51 4.67 4.03
C GLY A 93 -3.33 4.32 4.94
N SER A 94 -2.95 5.19 5.87
CA SER A 94 -1.87 4.92 6.83
C SER A 94 -2.16 3.73 7.73
N LEU A 95 -3.36 3.63 8.29
CA LEU A 95 -3.73 2.52 9.16
C LEU A 95 -3.65 1.18 8.43
N ILE A 96 -4.14 1.13 7.19
CA ILE A 96 -3.99 -0.06 6.35
C ILE A 96 -2.54 -0.28 5.94
N GLY A 97 -1.77 0.77 5.66
CA GLY A 97 -0.33 0.67 5.38
C GLY A 97 0.44 0.04 6.55
N ILE A 98 0.12 0.43 7.78
CA ILE A 98 0.67 -0.18 9.00
C ILE A 98 0.19 -1.63 9.13
N GLY A 99 -1.09 -1.89 8.85
CA GLY A 99 -1.68 -3.23 8.90
C GLY A 99 -1.00 -4.26 7.98
N GLU A 100 -0.24 -3.81 6.97
CA GLU A 100 0.59 -4.68 6.12
C GLU A 100 1.63 -5.48 6.92
N ILE A 101 1.95 -5.09 8.16
CA ILE A 101 2.76 -5.91 9.09
C ILE A 101 2.22 -7.34 9.20
N ILE A 102 0.90 -7.55 9.06
CA ILE A 102 0.29 -8.89 9.08
C ILE A 102 0.86 -9.79 7.97
N LEU A 103 1.25 -9.21 6.83
CA LEU A 103 1.84 -9.92 5.70
C LEU A 103 3.36 -10.09 5.81
N LEU A 104 4.00 -9.45 6.80
CA LEU A 104 5.45 -9.47 6.99
C LEU A 104 6.04 -10.90 7.06
N PRO A 105 5.40 -11.91 7.69
CA PRO A 105 5.91 -13.27 7.65
C PRO A 105 6.04 -13.84 6.24
N LEU A 106 5.09 -13.54 5.35
CA LEU A 106 5.14 -14.00 3.96
C LEU A 106 6.30 -13.35 3.21
N ASP A 107 6.53 -12.06 3.47
CA ASP A 107 7.65 -11.32 2.87
C ASP A 107 9.01 -11.84 3.38
N VAL A 108 9.15 -12.06 4.69
CA VAL A 108 10.38 -12.60 5.28
C VAL A 108 10.67 -14.01 4.76
N LEU A 109 9.65 -14.89 4.69
CA LEU A 109 9.82 -16.24 4.16
C LEU A 109 10.24 -16.21 2.69
N LYS A 110 9.66 -15.31 1.88
CA LYS A 110 10.04 -15.14 0.48
C LYS A 110 11.49 -14.67 0.33
N ILE A 111 11.90 -13.65 1.09
CA ILE A 111 13.27 -13.14 1.08
C ILE A 111 14.23 -14.24 1.52
N LYS A 112 13.98 -14.89 2.67
CA LYS A 112 14.85 -15.96 3.16
C LYS A 112 14.97 -17.10 2.15
N ARG A 113 13.89 -17.47 1.45
CA ARG A 113 13.93 -18.50 0.41
C ARG A 113 14.80 -18.10 -0.78
N GLN A 114 14.83 -16.81 -1.13
CA GLN A 114 15.65 -16.28 -2.22
C GLN A 114 17.12 -16.11 -1.81
N THR A 115 17.39 -15.69 -0.57
CA THR A 115 18.76 -15.41 -0.10
C THR A 115 19.45 -16.62 0.51
N ASN A 116 18.70 -17.60 1.03
CA ASN A 116 19.21 -18.83 1.61
C ASN A 116 18.30 -20.02 1.26
N PRO A 117 18.34 -20.50 0.00
CA PRO A 117 17.52 -21.63 -0.43
C PRO A 117 17.82 -22.94 0.33
N GLU A 118 19.06 -23.11 0.81
CA GLU A 118 19.47 -24.29 1.59
C GLU A 118 18.76 -24.36 2.95
N ALA A 119 18.44 -23.22 3.58
CA ALA A 119 17.62 -23.19 4.80
C ALA A 119 16.19 -23.74 4.60
N PHE A 120 15.71 -23.81 3.36
CA PHE A 120 14.41 -24.36 2.98
C PHE A 120 14.49 -25.77 2.40
N ARG A 121 15.70 -26.26 2.07
CA ARG A 121 15.88 -27.56 1.44
C ARG A 121 15.62 -28.67 2.46
N GLY A 122 14.66 -29.54 2.15
CA GLY A 122 14.23 -30.62 3.06
C GLY A 122 13.41 -30.17 4.29
N ARG A 123 13.14 -28.87 4.46
CA ARG A 123 12.28 -28.32 5.52
C ARG A 123 10.98 -27.79 4.91
N GLY A 124 9.85 -28.33 5.35
CA GLY A 124 8.54 -27.78 4.96
C GLY A 124 8.34 -26.36 5.50
N VAL A 125 7.65 -25.51 4.73
CA VAL A 125 7.36 -24.10 5.11
C VAL A 125 6.71 -24.02 6.49
N VAL A 126 5.81 -24.95 6.82
CA VAL A 126 5.13 -25.04 8.13
C VAL A 126 6.14 -25.21 9.27
N ARG A 127 7.17 -26.05 9.09
CA ARG A 127 8.20 -26.27 10.10
C ARG A 127 9.06 -25.03 10.29
N ILE A 128 9.42 -24.36 9.20
CA ILE A 128 10.17 -23.08 9.24
C ILE A 128 9.36 -22.01 9.97
N VAL A 129 8.06 -21.89 9.70
CA VAL A 129 7.18 -20.95 10.41
C VAL A 129 7.11 -21.27 11.89
N LYS A 130 7.01 -22.56 12.25
CA LYS A 130 6.99 -23.00 13.66
C LYS A 130 8.32 -22.69 14.37
N ASP A 131 9.43 -22.91 13.70
CA ASP A 131 10.77 -22.74 14.27
C ASP A 131 11.16 -21.25 14.41
N GLU A 132 10.75 -20.40 13.46
CA GLU A 132 11.04 -18.95 13.49
C GLU A 132 10.02 -18.16 14.33
N GLY A 133 8.76 -18.60 14.39
CA GLY A 133 7.69 -17.99 15.17
C GLY A 133 7.56 -16.48 14.96
N PHE A 134 7.55 -15.72 16.08
CA PHE A 134 7.49 -14.26 16.06
C PHE A 134 8.74 -13.59 15.47
N GLY A 135 9.85 -14.33 15.28
CA GLY A 135 11.04 -13.84 14.58
C GLY A 135 10.74 -13.41 13.14
N LEU A 136 9.67 -13.93 12.54
CA LEU A 136 9.18 -13.52 11.23
C LEU A 136 8.61 -12.09 11.19
N TYR A 137 8.34 -11.47 12.34
CA TYR A 137 7.91 -10.08 12.45
C TYR A 137 9.06 -9.09 12.74
N ARG A 138 10.32 -9.56 12.73
CA ARG A 138 11.46 -8.67 12.92
C ARG A 138 11.47 -7.56 11.86
N GLY A 139 11.61 -6.33 12.31
CA GLY A 139 11.58 -5.14 11.45
C GLY A 139 10.18 -4.58 11.18
N TRP A 140 9.13 -5.05 11.87
CA TRP A 140 7.76 -4.52 11.73
C TRP A 140 7.68 -3.00 11.90
N GLN A 141 8.49 -2.41 12.79
CA GLN A 141 8.55 -0.96 12.99
C GLN A 141 9.00 -0.23 11.72
N TRP A 142 10.00 -0.78 11.02
CA TRP A 142 10.48 -0.22 9.76
C TRP A 142 9.44 -0.35 8.65
N THR A 143 8.73 -1.48 8.62
CA THR A 143 7.59 -1.68 7.71
C THR A 143 6.50 -0.64 7.98
N ALA A 144 6.12 -0.44 9.24
CA ALA A 144 5.15 0.58 9.64
C ALA A 144 5.59 1.99 9.25
N ALA A 145 6.83 2.36 9.60
CA ALA A 145 7.39 3.69 9.37
C ALA A 145 7.49 4.04 7.88
N ARG A 146 7.75 3.04 7.03
CA ARG A 146 7.74 3.23 5.57
C ARG A 146 6.32 3.30 5.00
N ASN A 147 5.47 2.35 5.40
CA ASN A 147 4.17 2.17 4.77
C ASN A 147 3.14 3.21 5.22
N ALA A 148 3.22 3.72 6.44
CA ALA A 148 2.31 4.73 6.96
C ALA A 148 2.32 6.04 6.13
N PRO A 149 3.47 6.71 5.90
CA PRO A 149 3.52 7.94 5.11
C PRO A 149 3.27 7.70 3.62
N GLY A 150 3.80 6.61 3.05
CA GLY A 150 3.55 6.28 1.65
C GLY A 150 2.06 6.01 1.38
N SER A 151 1.40 5.24 2.25
CA SER A 151 -0.03 4.95 2.10
C SER A 151 -0.91 6.16 2.43
N PHE A 152 -0.48 7.04 3.35
CA PHE A 152 -1.13 8.33 3.58
C PHE A 152 -1.24 9.11 2.27
N ALA A 153 -0.09 9.33 1.63
CA ALA A 153 0.02 10.11 0.41
C ALA A 153 -0.66 9.42 -0.78
N LEU A 154 -0.57 8.09 -0.88
CA LEU A 154 -1.26 7.30 -1.90
C LEU A 154 -2.77 7.52 -1.89
N PHE A 155 -3.40 7.27 -0.75
CA PHE A 155 -4.84 7.36 -0.64
C PHE A 155 -5.34 8.80 -0.51
N GLY A 156 -4.53 9.68 0.07
CA GLY A 156 -4.79 11.11 0.13
C GLY A 156 -4.78 11.78 -1.23
N GLY A 157 -3.72 11.56 -2.03
CA GLY A 157 -3.63 12.06 -3.40
C GLY A 157 -4.77 11.55 -4.26
N SER A 158 -5.11 10.26 -4.14
CA SER A 158 -6.25 9.68 -4.85
C SER A 158 -7.60 10.31 -4.46
N ALA A 159 -7.84 10.47 -3.15
CA ALA A 159 -9.06 11.08 -2.64
C ALA A 159 -9.17 12.56 -3.01
N PHE A 160 -8.04 13.29 -2.96
CA PHE A 160 -7.96 14.67 -3.39
C PHE A 160 -8.33 14.81 -4.87
N THR A 161 -7.76 14.00 -5.77
CA THR A 161 -8.13 13.99 -7.18
C THR A 161 -9.63 13.71 -7.37
N LYS A 162 -10.17 12.71 -6.68
CA LYS A 162 -11.61 12.40 -6.75
C LYS A 162 -12.50 13.56 -6.29
N GLY A 163 -12.15 14.22 -5.20
CA GLY A 163 -12.97 15.31 -4.63
C GLY A 163 -12.81 16.66 -5.34
N TYR A 164 -11.60 17.01 -5.76
CA TYR A 164 -11.29 18.34 -6.32
C TYR A 164 -11.27 18.36 -7.85
N VAL A 165 -10.73 17.32 -8.50
CA VAL A 165 -10.65 17.27 -9.97
C VAL A 165 -11.96 16.75 -10.55
N PHE A 166 -12.51 15.67 -9.97
CA PHE A 166 -13.74 15.04 -10.47
C PHE A 166 -15.01 15.45 -9.73
N GLY A 167 -14.91 16.28 -8.69
CA GLY A 167 -16.07 16.77 -7.94
C GLY A 167 -16.89 15.68 -7.23
N LEU A 168 -16.32 14.50 -7.01
CA LEU A 168 -17.05 13.36 -6.46
C LEU A 168 -17.36 13.57 -4.97
N SER A 169 -18.63 13.40 -4.61
CA SER A 169 -19.08 13.40 -3.20
C SER A 169 -18.93 12.02 -2.55
N ASP A 170 -19.08 10.95 -3.34
CA ASP A 170 -18.87 9.55 -2.97
C ASP A 170 -17.78 8.92 -3.84
N TYR A 171 -16.63 8.62 -3.23
CA TYR A 171 -15.46 8.07 -3.94
C TYR A 171 -15.61 6.60 -4.35
N ASN A 172 -16.63 5.88 -3.87
CA ASN A 172 -16.90 4.50 -4.27
C ASN A 172 -17.59 4.40 -5.63
N LYS A 173 -18.30 5.47 -6.03
CA LYS A 173 -19.00 5.60 -7.31
C LYS A 173 -18.12 6.17 -8.43
N ALA A 174 -16.82 6.34 -8.17
CA ALA A 174 -15.88 6.76 -9.19
C ALA A 174 -15.88 5.76 -10.35
N SER A 175 -15.95 6.26 -11.59
CA SER A 175 -15.84 5.42 -12.78
C SER A 175 -14.45 4.77 -12.87
N TRP A 176 -14.30 3.78 -13.74
CA TRP A 176 -12.99 3.17 -14.00
C TRP A 176 -11.94 4.22 -14.40
N TYR A 177 -12.28 5.15 -15.30
CA TYR A 177 -11.37 6.22 -15.75
C TYR A 177 -10.98 7.17 -14.61
N GLN A 178 -11.95 7.57 -13.78
CA GLN A 178 -11.68 8.42 -12.62
C GLN A 178 -10.79 7.72 -11.59
N ASN A 179 -11.01 6.43 -11.34
CA ASN A 179 -10.15 5.62 -10.49
C ASN A 179 -8.74 5.48 -11.06
N PHE A 180 -8.60 5.34 -12.38
CA PHE A 180 -7.31 5.25 -13.05
C PHE A 180 -6.49 6.53 -12.85
N ILE A 181 -7.06 7.70 -13.18
CA ILE A 181 -6.38 9.00 -12.99
C ILE A 181 -6.08 9.27 -11.50
N ALA A 182 -7.04 9.00 -10.62
CA ALA A 182 -6.82 9.15 -9.18
C ALA A 182 -5.75 8.18 -8.64
N SER A 183 -5.59 7.00 -9.24
CA SER A 183 -4.53 6.06 -8.85
C SER A 183 -3.16 6.56 -9.27
N ILE A 184 -3.03 7.18 -10.45
CA ILE A 184 -1.79 7.81 -10.91
C ILE A 184 -1.42 8.96 -9.97
N ALA A 185 -2.34 9.89 -9.71
CA ALA A 185 -2.11 11.01 -8.80
C ALA A 185 -1.73 10.54 -7.38
N GLY A 186 -2.41 9.53 -6.86
CA GLY A 186 -2.05 8.89 -5.59
C GLY A 186 -0.65 8.28 -5.63
N ALA A 187 -0.33 7.51 -6.66
CA ALA A 187 0.99 6.88 -6.79
C ALA A 187 2.11 7.92 -6.87
N SER A 188 1.93 8.99 -7.64
CA SER A 188 2.86 10.11 -7.70
C SER A 188 3.05 10.79 -6.34
N ALA A 189 1.96 11.08 -5.61
CA ALA A 189 2.03 11.64 -4.27
C ALA A 189 2.79 10.71 -3.30
N SER A 190 2.52 9.41 -3.34
CA SER A 190 3.23 8.40 -2.55
C SER A 190 4.72 8.38 -2.85
N LEU A 191 5.11 8.48 -4.13
CA LEU A 191 6.50 8.50 -4.55
C LEU A 191 7.21 9.75 -4.03
N LEU A 192 6.58 10.93 -4.12
CA LEU A 192 7.16 12.18 -3.60
C LEU A 192 7.40 12.12 -2.08
N VAL A 193 6.48 11.52 -1.33
CA VAL A 193 6.61 11.38 0.13
C VAL A 193 7.61 10.28 0.52
N SER A 194 7.64 9.18 -0.22
CA SER A 194 8.45 8.01 0.14
C SER A 194 9.88 8.08 -0.41
N ALA A 195 10.12 8.79 -1.51
CA ALA A 195 11.43 8.85 -2.16
C ALA A 195 12.54 9.40 -1.26
N PRO A 196 12.34 10.49 -0.49
CA PRO A 196 13.37 10.97 0.45
C PRO A 196 13.74 9.91 1.50
N LEU A 197 12.75 9.20 2.03
CA LEU A 197 12.96 8.13 3.01
C LEU A 197 13.72 6.95 2.40
N ASP A 198 13.38 6.57 1.17
CA ASP A 198 14.06 5.51 0.45
C ASP A 198 15.52 5.90 0.12
N VAL A 199 15.82 7.18 -0.18
CA VAL A 199 17.19 7.70 -0.37
C VAL A 199 17.98 7.71 0.95
N ILE A 200 17.37 8.14 2.06
CA ILE A 200 18.02 8.10 3.38
C ILE A 200 18.37 6.66 3.76
N LYS A 201 17.41 5.74 3.56
CA LYS A 201 17.62 4.32 3.84
C LYS A 201 18.75 3.74 3.00
N THR A 202 18.79 4.02 1.70
CA THR A 202 19.87 3.50 0.82
C THR A 202 21.22 4.10 1.20
N ARG A 203 21.29 5.38 1.58
CA ARG A 203 22.52 6.01 2.07
C ARG A 203 23.02 5.39 3.37
N ILE A 204 22.13 5.11 4.33
CA ILE A 204 22.50 4.45 5.60
C ILE A 204 22.97 3.02 5.34
N GLN A 205 22.27 2.28 4.47
CA GLN A 205 22.59 0.89 4.18
C GLN A 205 23.84 0.70 3.30
N ASN A 206 24.24 1.73 2.53
CA ASN A 206 25.47 1.73 1.72
C ASN A 206 26.71 2.26 2.46
N ARG A 207 26.61 2.72 3.71
CA ARG A 207 27.81 3.08 4.48
C ARG A 207 28.56 1.80 4.88
N ASN A 208 29.84 1.73 4.54
CA ASN A 208 30.72 0.64 4.96
C ASN A 208 30.74 0.55 6.51
N PHE A 209 30.62 -0.67 7.03
CA PHE A 209 30.47 -1.00 8.46
C PHE A 209 31.66 -0.57 9.35
N GLU A 210 32.73 0.00 8.80
CA GLU A 210 33.99 0.26 9.50
C GLU A 210 34.11 1.63 10.17
N ASN A 211 33.07 2.49 10.14
CA ASN A 211 33.12 3.76 10.87
C ASN A 211 31.76 4.16 11.48
N PRO A 212 31.49 3.78 12.75
CA PRO A 212 30.25 4.13 13.43
C PRO A 212 30.32 5.57 13.97
N GLU A 213 30.13 6.56 13.09
CA GLU A 213 29.78 7.92 13.56
C GLU A 213 28.26 8.11 13.52
N ALA A 214 27.70 8.49 14.68
CA ALA A 214 26.28 8.73 14.89
C ALA A 214 25.77 9.77 13.88
N GLY A 215 24.78 9.37 13.06
CA GLY A 215 24.23 10.12 11.94
C GLY A 215 23.36 11.33 12.30
N PHE A 216 23.80 12.16 13.24
CA PHE A 216 23.26 13.49 13.47
C PHE A 216 24.41 14.45 13.79
N LYS A 217 25.01 15.00 12.74
CA LYS A 217 25.61 16.33 12.82
C LYS A 217 24.86 17.19 11.80
N ILE A 218 24.14 18.18 12.33
CA ILE A 218 23.49 19.27 11.61
C ILE A 218 24.59 20.12 10.97
#